data_AF-A0A1M6LS69-F1
#
_entry.id   AF-A0A1M6LS69-F1
#
_cell.length_a   1.000
_cell.length_b   1.000
_cell.length_c   1.000
_cell.angle_alpha   90.00
_cell.angle_beta   90.00
_cell.angle_gamma   90.00
#
_symmetry.space_group_name_H-M   'P 1'
#
loop_
_entity.id
_entity.type
_entity.pdbx_description
1 polymer ?
#
loop_
_entity_poly.entity_id
_entity_poly.type
_entity_poly.pdbx_seq_one_letter_code
_entity_poly.pdbx_strand_id
1 'polypeptide(L)'
;MMQRHIPLGYKIVDGKVIFDEEKVAVIKKIFEDYHKGSSLHAIAKELTATGVLNANNKPNWNHGSVGKILENIKYLGDEFYPQIIDKETFESVQKRRKKKEQALGRTLQPNSMKNQSLYSNKLICGECGDVYRKYIEHAGRPSEKGNWKCKRYIYQNRVHCRNIFLTEKEIVTTFISATNKVLSRKWMLDKGKKKEPPRITLEIRKLEERIKDLEEEEHFSSKELSELIFKRAKAYYKIAKIDDYDYNTEKIKLSLSDKEQLIEFEEDIFINIIKQIVIYKEGRILVEFINGITMEEDHEKIREDE
;
A
#
# COMPACT_ATOMS: atom_id res chain seq x y z
N MET A 1 7.58 11.75 -12.96
CA MET A 1 7.37 12.69 -14.09
C MET A 1 6.18 12.17 -14.90
N MET A 2 5.01 12.82 -14.80
CA MET A 2 3.80 12.34 -15.47
C MET A 2 3.92 12.69 -16.96
N GLN A 3 4.17 11.71 -17.83
CA GLN A 3 4.10 11.93 -19.27
C GLN A 3 2.69 12.45 -19.60
N ARG A 4 2.56 13.76 -19.84
CA ARG A 4 1.33 14.40 -20.29
C ARG A 4 1.13 14.04 -21.77
N HIS A 5 0.70 12.82 -22.02
CA HIS A 5 0.27 12.42 -23.36
C HIS A 5 -0.96 13.25 -23.76
N ILE A 6 -0.89 13.82 -24.97
CA ILE A 6 -2.04 14.43 -25.65
C ILE A 6 -3.12 13.34 -25.76
N PRO A 7 -4.38 13.63 -25.38
CA PRO A 7 -5.45 12.65 -25.56
C PRO A 7 -5.62 12.23 -27.02
N LEU A 8 -6.06 11.00 -27.23
CA LEU A 8 -6.45 10.51 -28.54
C LEU A 8 -7.48 11.48 -29.17
N GLY A 9 -7.46 11.67 -30.50
CA GLY A 9 -8.38 12.59 -31.18
C GLY A 9 -7.85 14.02 -31.35
N TYR A 10 -6.73 14.34 -30.71
CA TYR A 10 -6.07 15.63 -30.87
C TYR A 10 -4.63 15.47 -31.37
N LYS A 11 -4.16 16.49 -32.09
CA LYS A 11 -2.76 16.69 -32.47
C LYS A 11 -2.37 18.16 -32.26
N ILE A 12 -1.08 18.42 -32.01
CA ILE A 12 -0.57 19.79 -31.91
C ILE A 12 0.04 20.16 -33.25
N VAL A 13 -0.41 21.27 -33.83
CA VAL A 13 0.16 21.90 -35.02
C VAL A 13 0.35 23.37 -34.69
N ASP A 14 1.57 23.87 -34.87
CA ASP A 14 1.96 25.27 -34.58
C ASP A 14 1.59 25.74 -33.17
N GLY A 15 1.76 24.86 -32.17
CA GLY A 15 1.46 25.15 -30.77
C GLY A 15 -0.03 25.17 -30.42
N LYS A 16 -0.93 24.91 -31.38
CA LYS A 16 -2.38 24.83 -31.18
C LYS A 16 -2.86 23.40 -31.24
N VAL A 17 -3.82 23.06 -30.38
CA VAL A 17 -4.48 21.75 -30.40
C VAL A 17 -5.55 21.77 -31.49
N ILE A 18 -5.44 20.85 -32.44
CA ILE A 18 -6.41 20.65 -33.51
C ILE A 18 -6.88 19.18 -33.53
N PHE A 19 -7.97 18.93 -34.25
CA PHE A 19 -8.51 17.58 -34.39
C PHE A 19 -7.62 16.67 -35.24
N ASP A 20 -7.53 15.43 -34.81
CA ASP A 20 -7.11 14.30 -35.64
C ASP A 20 -8.39 13.57 -36.09
N GLU A 21 -8.94 13.96 -37.24
CA GLU A 21 -10.28 13.59 -37.71
C GLU A 21 -10.56 12.07 -37.67
N GLU A 22 -9.58 11.26 -38.09
CA GLU A 22 -9.70 9.80 -38.04
C GLU A 22 -9.91 9.30 -36.60
N LYS A 23 -9.17 9.85 -35.66
CA LYS A 23 -9.25 9.48 -34.24
C LYS A 23 -10.46 10.11 -33.54
N VAL A 24 -10.91 11.28 -33.98
CA VAL A 24 -12.17 11.89 -33.52
C VAL A 24 -13.35 10.98 -33.86
N ALA A 25 -13.40 10.43 -35.07
CA ALA A 25 -14.44 9.49 -35.48
C ALA A 25 -14.45 8.25 -34.58
N VAL A 26 -13.27 7.71 -34.25
CA VAL A 26 -13.13 6.58 -33.31
C VAL A 26 -13.68 6.91 -31.92
N ILE A 27 -13.40 8.12 -31.39
CA ILE A 27 -13.90 8.53 -30.07
C ILE A 27 -15.42 8.64 -30.09
N LYS A 28 -16.00 9.29 -31.11
CA LYS A 28 -17.46 9.40 -31.24
C LYS A 28 -18.12 8.02 -31.31
N LYS A 29 -17.56 7.10 -32.10
CA LYS A 29 -18.00 5.70 -32.18
C LYS A 29 -17.94 5.00 -30.81
N ILE A 30 -16.85 5.17 -30.05
CA ILE A 30 -16.71 4.58 -28.70
C ILE A 30 -17.81 5.06 -27.75
N PHE A 31 -18.12 6.37 -27.75
CA PHE A 31 -19.18 6.93 -26.92
C PHE A 31 -20.56 6.39 -27.34
N GLU A 32 -20.83 6.34 -28.64
CA GLU A 32 -22.07 5.84 -29.21
C GLU A 32 -22.29 4.35 -28.92
N ASP A 33 -21.31 3.49 -29.22
CA ASP A 33 -21.41 2.04 -28.99
C ASP A 33 -21.61 1.73 -27.51
N TYR A 34 -20.89 2.45 -26.63
CA TYR A 34 -21.08 2.29 -25.20
C TYR A 34 -22.48 2.75 -24.77
N HIS A 35 -22.98 3.87 -25.30
CA HIS A 35 -24.34 4.34 -25.03
C HIS A 35 -25.38 3.30 -25.45
N LYS A 36 -25.23 2.70 -26.65
CA LYS A 36 -26.13 1.68 -27.23
C LYS A 36 -26.18 0.36 -26.48
N GLY A 37 -25.20 0.03 -25.64
CA GLY A 37 -25.25 -1.21 -24.87
C GLY A 37 -23.92 -1.95 -24.80
N SER A 38 -23.00 -1.69 -25.71
CA SER A 38 -21.74 -2.42 -25.79
C SER A 38 -20.95 -2.35 -24.48
N SER A 39 -20.27 -3.44 -24.15
CA SER A 39 -19.34 -3.49 -23.01
C SER A 39 -18.00 -2.89 -23.43
N LEU A 40 -17.21 -2.38 -22.47
CA LEU A 40 -15.85 -1.89 -22.75
C LEU A 40 -14.98 -2.95 -23.42
N HIS A 41 -15.19 -4.22 -23.06
CA HIS A 41 -14.49 -5.35 -23.65
C HIS A 41 -14.93 -5.59 -25.10
N ALA A 42 -16.23 -5.54 -25.40
CA ALA A 42 -16.74 -5.69 -26.77
C ALA A 42 -16.20 -4.60 -27.69
N ILE A 43 -16.25 -3.34 -27.25
CA ILE A 43 -15.71 -2.19 -27.99
C ILE A 43 -14.20 -2.37 -28.23
N ALA A 44 -13.43 -2.73 -27.20
CA ALA A 44 -11.99 -2.96 -27.35
C ALA A 44 -11.68 -4.11 -28.32
N LYS A 45 -12.45 -5.20 -28.26
CA LYS A 45 -12.29 -6.36 -29.16
C LYS A 45 -12.56 -5.96 -30.60
N GLU A 46 -13.62 -5.19 -30.85
CA GLU A 46 -13.98 -4.70 -32.18
C GLU A 46 -12.90 -3.76 -32.75
N LEU A 47 -12.45 -2.77 -31.97
CA LEU A 47 -11.38 -1.85 -32.38
C LEU A 47 -10.06 -2.58 -32.71
N THR A 48 -9.74 -3.62 -31.94
CA THR A 48 -8.58 -4.49 -32.20
C THR A 48 -8.77 -5.29 -33.49
N ALA A 49 -9.94 -5.91 -33.69
CA ALA A 49 -10.24 -6.72 -34.86
C ALA A 49 -10.27 -5.90 -36.16
N THR A 50 -10.69 -4.64 -36.08
CA THR A 50 -10.73 -3.68 -37.19
C THR A 50 -9.39 -2.97 -37.44
N GLY A 51 -8.36 -3.27 -36.65
CA GLY A 51 -7.02 -2.73 -36.84
C GLY A 51 -6.86 -1.25 -36.46
N VAL A 52 -7.82 -0.67 -35.73
CA VAL A 52 -7.77 0.74 -35.33
C VAL A 52 -6.58 0.98 -34.41
N LEU A 53 -5.76 1.99 -34.72
CA LEU A 53 -4.58 2.33 -33.93
C LEU A 53 -4.96 3.05 -32.63
N ASN A 54 -4.37 2.61 -31.51
CA ASN A 54 -4.51 3.26 -30.21
C ASN A 54 -3.58 4.49 -30.08
N ALA A 55 -3.57 5.14 -28.91
CA ALA A 55 -2.74 6.33 -28.64
C ALA A 55 -1.21 6.09 -28.76
N ASN A 56 -0.77 4.83 -28.73
CA ASN A 56 0.62 4.43 -28.93
C ASN A 56 0.88 3.92 -30.36
N ASN A 57 -0.03 4.21 -31.30
CA ASN A 57 0.02 3.74 -32.69
C ASN A 57 0.10 2.21 -32.83
N LYS A 58 -0.57 1.47 -31.94
CA LYS A 58 -0.66 0.00 -32.00
C LYS A 58 -2.13 -0.46 -32.15
N PRO A 59 -2.42 -1.51 -32.93
CA PRO A 59 -3.77 -2.03 -33.11
C PRO A 59 -4.19 -2.96 -31.96
N ASN A 60 -3.85 -2.62 -30.72
CA ASN A 60 -4.17 -3.43 -29.54
C ASN A 60 -4.94 -2.59 -28.52
N TRP A 61 -6.22 -2.90 -28.37
CA TRP A 61 -7.12 -2.23 -27.45
C TRP A 61 -7.47 -3.13 -26.28
N ASN A 62 -7.59 -2.54 -25.09
CA ASN A 62 -8.11 -3.22 -23.92
C ASN A 62 -9.25 -2.42 -23.31
N HIS A 63 -10.08 -3.09 -22.51
CA HIS A 63 -11.23 -2.46 -21.86
C HIS A 63 -10.85 -1.24 -21.00
N GLY A 64 -9.63 -1.20 -20.46
CA GLY A 64 -9.11 -0.09 -19.66
C GLY A 64 -8.82 1.16 -20.49
N SER A 65 -8.28 1.01 -21.71
CA SER A 65 -8.04 2.14 -22.62
C SER A 65 -9.35 2.77 -23.10
N VAL A 66 -10.35 1.94 -23.45
CA VAL A 66 -11.71 2.41 -23.77
C VAL A 66 -12.34 3.09 -22.56
N GLY A 67 -12.17 2.53 -21.36
CA GLY A 67 -12.64 3.13 -20.11
C GLY A 67 -12.09 4.54 -19.87
N LYS A 68 -10.78 4.72 -20.05
CA LYS A 68 -10.12 6.03 -19.91
C LYS A 68 -10.61 7.07 -20.92
N ILE A 69 -10.92 6.66 -22.15
CA ILE A 69 -11.49 7.56 -23.17
C ILE A 69 -12.86 8.07 -22.72
N LEU A 70 -13.74 7.17 -22.27
CA LEU A 70 -15.08 7.54 -21.83
C LEU A 70 -15.08 8.45 -20.59
N GLU A 71 -14.04 8.43 -19.76
CA GLU A 71 -13.90 9.27 -18.56
C GLU A 71 -13.17 10.60 -18.80
N ASN A 72 -12.58 10.78 -19.98
CA ASN A 72 -11.70 11.93 -20.21
C ASN A 72 -12.49 13.21 -20.45
N ILE A 73 -12.54 14.07 -19.42
CA ILE A 73 -13.23 15.36 -19.44
C ILE A 73 -12.75 16.31 -20.55
N LYS A 74 -11.51 16.13 -21.06
CA LYS A 74 -10.96 16.99 -22.14
C LYS A 74 -11.74 16.87 -23.45
N TYR A 75 -12.60 15.87 -23.61
CA TYR A 75 -13.49 15.76 -24.77
C TYR A 75 -14.71 16.67 -24.70
N LEU A 76 -15.04 17.22 -23.53
CA LEU A 76 -16.07 18.26 -23.36
C LEU A 76 -15.65 19.62 -23.91
N GLY A 77 -14.35 19.77 -24.18
CA GLY A 77 -13.73 21.03 -24.58
C GLY A 77 -13.45 21.96 -23.40
N ASP A 78 -12.38 22.76 -23.54
CA ASP A 78 -12.02 23.87 -22.68
C ASP A 78 -11.33 24.96 -23.52
N GLU A 79 -10.69 25.96 -22.90
CA GLU A 79 -9.96 27.01 -23.62
C GLU A 79 -8.84 26.47 -24.53
N PHE A 80 -8.30 25.29 -24.20
CA PHE A 80 -7.16 24.69 -24.88
C PHE A 80 -7.54 23.50 -25.78
N TYR A 81 -8.54 22.69 -25.42
CA TYR A 81 -9.01 21.54 -26.17
C TYR A 81 -10.34 21.86 -26.87
N PRO A 82 -10.42 21.76 -28.21
CA PRO A 82 -11.69 21.85 -28.92
C PRO A 82 -12.66 20.73 -28.52
N GLN A 83 -13.96 20.99 -28.45
CA GLN A 83 -14.96 20.00 -28.02
C GLN A 83 -15.14 18.86 -29.04
N ILE A 84 -15.10 17.60 -28.58
CA ILE A 84 -15.40 16.39 -29.39
C ILE A 84 -16.78 15.81 -29.04
N ILE A 85 -17.14 15.82 -27.75
CA ILE A 85 -18.36 15.22 -27.21
C ILE A 85 -19.13 16.29 -26.44
N ASP A 86 -20.43 16.39 -26.65
CA ASP A 86 -21.30 17.30 -25.93
C ASP A 86 -21.52 16.83 -24.47
N LYS A 87 -21.93 17.78 -23.62
CA LYS A 87 -22.12 17.55 -22.19
C LYS A 87 -23.19 16.49 -21.91
N GLU A 88 -24.27 16.46 -22.67
CA GLU A 88 -25.39 15.53 -22.46
C GLU A 88 -24.96 14.09 -22.75
N THR A 89 -24.30 13.86 -23.88
CA THR A 89 -23.73 12.55 -24.25
C THR A 89 -22.74 12.06 -23.19
N PHE A 90 -21.84 12.94 -22.75
CA PHE A 90 -20.85 12.59 -21.73
C PHE A 90 -21.49 12.19 -20.40
N GLU A 91 -22.42 13.00 -19.90
CA GLU A 91 -23.14 12.74 -18.64
C GLU A 91 -23.98 11.46 -18.71
N SER A 92 -24.64 11.21 -19.84
CA SER A 92 -25.40 9.99 -20.10
C SER A 92 -24.51 8.74 -20.02
N VAL A 93 -23.33 8.79 -20.64
CA VAL A 93 -22.31 7.74 -20.55
C VAL A 93 -21.84 7.55 -19.10
N GLN A 94 -21.55 8.62 -18.36
CA GLN A 94 -21.15 8.52 -16.95
C GLN A 94 -22.24 7.89 -16.08
N LYS A 95 -23.51 8.28 -16.28
CA LYS A 95 -24.66 7.71 -15.57
C LYS A 95 -24.78 6.21 -15.82
N ARG A 96 -24.58 5.77 -17.07
CA ARG A 96 -24.57 4.34 -17.43
C ARG A 96 -23.41 3.59 -16.77
N ARG A 97 -22.20 4.16 -16.76
CA ARG A 97 -21.03 3.57 -16.07
C ARG A 97 -21.34 3.35 -14.58
N LYS A 98 -21.85 4.37 -13.89
CA LYS A 98 -22.24 4.30 -12.49
C LYS A 98 -23.31 3.23 -12.23
N LYS A 99 -24.35 3.17 -13.06
CA LYS A 99 -25.38 2.11 -12.97
C LYS A 99 -24.79 0.71 -13.16
N LYS A 100 -23.92 0.49 -14.14
CA LYS A 100 -23.26 -0.80 -14.36
C LYS A 100 -22.33 -1.18 -13.20
N GLU A 101 -21.59 -0.23 -12.67
CA GLU A 101 -20.73 -0.44 -11.51
C GLU A 101 -21.53 -0.89 -10.28
N GLN A 102 -22.63 -0.19 -10.00
CA GLN A 102 -23.57 -0.51 -8.92
C GLN A 102 -24.21 -1.90 -9.12
N ALA A 103 -24.71 -2.20 -10.32
CA ALA A 103 -25.31 -3.49 -10.63
C ALA A 103 -24.32 -4.66 -10.48
N LEU A 104 -23.04 -4.43 -10.76
CA LEU A 104 -21.98 -5.41 -10.61
C LEU A 104 -21.38 -5.47 -9.20
N GLY A 105 -21.85 -4.66 -8.25
CA GLY A 105 -21.32 -4.59 -6.89
C GLY A 105 -19.85 -4.12 -6.82
N ARG A 106 -19.37 -3.39 -7.83
CA ARG A 106 -17.95 -2.99 -7.94
C ARG A 106 -17.61 -1.68 -7.25
N THR A 107 -18.61 -1.01 -6.68
CA THR A 107 -18.52 0.34 -6.11
C THR A 107 -17.57 0.45 -4.91
N LEU A 108 -17.40 -0.63 -4.14
CA LEU A 108 -16.65 -0.60 -2.89
C LEU A 108 -15.34 -1.39 -3.04
N GLN A 109 -14.26 -0.66 -3.30
CA GLN A 109 -12.89 -1.21 -3.27
C GLN A 109 -12.21 -0.76 -1.96
N PRO A 110 -12.44 -1.47 -0.84
CA PRO A 110 -11.99 -1.03 0.49
C PRO A 110 -10.46 -1.08 0.67
N ASN A 111 -9.74 -1.75 -0.23
CA ASN A 111 -8.27 -1.83 -0.19
C ASN A 111 -7.62 -1.03 -1.34
N SER A 112 -8.38 -0.14 -2.01
CA SER A 112 -7.82 0.73 -3.04
C SER A 112 -6.97 1.85 -2.41
N MET A 113 -6.03 2.42 -3.18
CA MET A 113 -5.17 3.52 -2.71
C MET A 113 -5.99 4.71 -2.17
N LYS A 114 -7.14 5.00 -2.79
CA LYS A 114 -8.03 6.10 -2.37
C LYS A 114 -8.78 5.83 -1.07
N ASN A 115 -8.95 4.55 -0.70
CA ASN A 115 -9.74 4.10 0.45
C ASN A 115 -8.86 3.37 1.47
N GLN A 116 -7.55 3.68 1.54
CA GLN A 116 -6.68 3.02 2.50
C GLN A 116 -7.11 3.37 3.92
N SER A 117 -7.40 2.34 4.71
CA SER A 117 -7.63 2.47 6.13
C SER A 117 -6.30 2.69 6.87
N LEU A 118 -6.35 3.34 8.04
CA LEU A 118 -5.20 3.52 8.93
C LEU A 118 -4.56 2.19 9.40
N TYR A 119 -5.28 1.06 9.34
CA TYR A 119 -4.74 -0.27 9.64
C TYR A 119 -3.99 -0.90 8.45
N SER A 120 -4.00 -0.26 7.28
CA SER A 120 -3.36 -0.78 6.08
C SER A 120 -1.87 -1.01 6.32
N ASN A 121 -1.39 -2.21 5.99
CA ASN A 121 -0.01 -2.66 6.21
C ASN A 121 0.46 -2.73 7.68
N LYS A 122 -0.40 -2.42 8.66
CA LYS A 122 -0.07 -2.60 10.09
C LYS A 122 -0.53 -3.96 10.61
N LEU A 123 -1.56 -4.56 10.02
CA LEU A 123 -2.04 -5.88 10.43
C LEU A 123 -1.34 -7.00 9.64
N ILE A 124 -0.61 -7.87 10.33
CA ILE A 124 0.24 -8.92 9.75
C ILE A 124 -0.21 -10.30 10.22
N CYS A 125 -0.20 -11.28 9.30
CA CYS A 125 -0.49 -12.66 9.62
C CYS A 125 0.75 -13.36 10.21
N GLY A 126 0.67 -13.83 11.45
CA GLY A 126 1.73 -14.61 12.10
C GLY A 126 1.99 -15.97 11.45
N GLU A 127 1.00 -16.53 10.75
CA GLU A 127 1.13 -17.84 10.08
C GLU A 127 1.89 -17.78 8.75
N CYS A 128 1.73 -16.71 7.98
CA CYS A 128 2.25 -16.65 6.61
C CYS A 128 3.01 -15.36 6.26
N GLY A 129 3.07 -14.40 7.19
CA GLY A 129 3.75 -13.11 7.02
C GLY A 129 3.06 -12.11 6.08
N ASP A 130 1.98 -12.50 5.39
CA ASP A 130 1.23 -11.59 4.53
C ASP A 130 0.34 -10.62 5.35
N VAL A 131 0.04 -9.48 4.73
CA VAL A 131 -0.84 -8.46 5.32
C VAL A 131 -2.30 -8.91 5.41
N TYR A 132 -3.03 -8.42 6.40
CA TYR A 132 -4.49 -8.48 6.44
C TYR A 132 -5.11 -7.44 5.50
N ARG A 133 -6.31 -7.73 5.00
CA ARG A 133 -7.10 -6.84 4.14
C ARG A 133 -8.53 -6.72 4.64
N LYS A 134 -9.11 -5.54 4.44
CA LYS A 134 -10.52 -5.27 4.74
C LYS A 134 -11.40 -5.97 3.72
N TYR A 135 -12.40 -6.68 4.21
CA TYR A 135 -13.42 -7.40 3.48
C TYR A 135 -14.78 -6.96 4.01
N ILE A 136 -15.72 -6.71 3.11
CA ILE A 136 -17.04 -6.19 3.48
C ILE A 136 -18.07 -7.25 3.14
N GLU A 137 -18.71 -7.78 4.16
CA GLU A 137 -19.84 -8.69 4.05
C GLU A 137 -21.12 -7.89 3.83
N HIS A 138 -21.99 -8.42 2.98
CA HIS A 138 -23.29 -7.80 2.66
C HIS A 138 -23.17 -6.33 2.22
N ALA A 139 -22.12 -6.01 1.45
CA ALA A 139 -21.86 -4.65 0.98
C ALA A 139 -23.12 -4.00 0.36
N GLY A 140 -23.48 -2.81 0.84
CA GLY A 140 -24.66 -2.07 0.41
C GLY A 140 -26.00 -2.54 0.99
N ARG A 141 -26.01 -3.44 1.98
CA ARG A 141 -27.22 -3.87 2.72
C ARG A 141 -27.19 -3.30 4.15
N PRO A 142 -28.34 -3.19 4.86
CA PRO A 142 -28.38 -2.73 6.25
C PRO A 142 -27.53 -3.57 7.22
N SER A 143 -27.26 -4.83 6.86
CA SER A 143 -26.43 -5.77 7.62
C SER A 143 -24.96 -5.76 7.21
N GLU A 144 -24.46 -4.67 6.62
CA GLU A 144 -23.07 -4.53 6.17
C GLU A 144 -22.09 -4.70 7.35
N LYS A 145 -21.08 -5.55 7.17
CA LYS A 145 -20.06 -5.81 8.20
C LYS A 145 -18.66 -5.76 7.60
N GLY A 146 -17.79 -4.96 8.21
CA GLY A 146 -16.36 -4.89 7.85
C GLY A 146 -15.54 -5.89 8.67
N ASN A 147 -14.97 -6.89 8.01
CA ASN A 147 -14.09 -7.89 8.58
C ASN A 147 -12.68 -7.78 7.97
N TRP A 148 -11.67 -8.19 8.72
CA TRP A 148 -10.28 -8.22 8.32
C TRP A 148 -9.80 -9.66 8.29
N LYS A 149 -9.23 -10.09 7.16
CA LYS A 149 -8.66 -11.43 7.02
C LYS A 149 -7.32 -11.38 6.31
N CYS A 150 -6.50 -12.40 6.54
CA CYS A 150 -5.23 -12.56 5.84
C CYS A 150 -5.44 -12.49 4.32
N LYS A 151 -4.61 -11.74 3.61
CA LYS A 151 -4.62 -11.66 2.14
C LYS A 151 -4.48 -13.03 1.48
N ARG A 152 -3.75 -13.95 2.11
CA ARG A 152 -3.55 -15.33 1.65
C ARG A 152 -4.63 -16.30 2.18
N TYR A 153 -5.70 -15.81 2.81
CA TYR A 153 -6.83 -16.66 3.21
C TYR A 153 -7.38 -17.44 2.02
N ILE A 154 -7.75 -16.73 0.94
CA ILE A 154 -8.09 -17.33 -0.35
C ILE A 154 -7.03 -16.91 -1.37
N TYR A 155 -6.34 -17.88 -1.96
CA TYR A 155 -5.44 -17.67 -3.07
C TYR A 155 -5.75 -18.72 -4.15
N GLN A 156 -5.84 -18.29 -5.42
CA GLN A 156 -6.23 -19.16 -6.54
C GLN A 156 -7.49 -20.02 -6.26
N ASN A 157 -8.52 -19.40 -5.67
CA ASN A 157 -9.79 -20.05 -5.28
C ASN A 157 -9.67 -21.22 -4.28
N ARG A 158 -8.55 -21.30 -3.54
CA ARG A 158 -8.35 -22.28 -2.46
C ARG A 158 -8.05 -21.59 -1.14
N VAL A 159 -8.42 -22.22 -0.03
CA VAL A 159 -8.09 -21.72 1.31
C VAL A 159 -6.65 -22.12 1.64
N HIS A 160 -5.75 -21.13 1.77
CA HIS A 160 -4.34 -21.35 2.06
C HIS A 160 -3.96 -20.99 3.49
N CYS A 161 -4.48 -19.88 4.01
CA CYS A 161 -4.28 -19.46 5.39
C CYS A 161 -5.61 -19.57 6.13
N ARG A 162 -5.61 -20.20 7.32
CA ARG A 162 -6.81 -20.37 8.17
C ARG A 162 -6.72 -19.57 9.47
N ASN A 163 -6.04 -18.42 9.41
CA ASN A 163 -5.93 -17.52 10.54
C ASN A 163 -7.28 -16.81 10.81
N ILE A 164 -7.47 -16.34 12.04
CA ILE A 164 -8.71 -15.74 12.53
C ILE A 164 -9.06 -14.45 11.77
N PHE A 165 -10.34 -14.12 11.79
CA PHE A 165 -10.85 -12.87 11.24
C PHE A 165 -11.05 -11.87 12.38
N LEU A 166 -10.76 -10.61 12.10
CA LEU A 166 -10.94 -9.53 13.07
C LEU A 166 -11.96 -8.52 12.58
N THR A 167 -12.77 -8.01 13.50
CA THR A 167 -13.59 -6.83 13.29
C THR A 167 -12.80 -5.57 13.62
N GLU A 168 -13.27 -4.43 13.12
CA GLU A 168 -12.68 -3.13 13.44
C GLU A 168 -12.70 -2.84 14.95
N LYS A 169 -13.78 -3.24 15.63
CA LYS A 169 -13.91 -3.13 17.08
C LYS A 169 -12.84 -3.92 17.83
N GLU A 170 -12.59 -5.16 17.41
CA GLU A 170 -11.57 -6.01 18.04
C GLU A 170 -10.17 -5.41 17.88
N ILE A 171 -9.83 -4.90 16.68
CA ILE A 171 -8.54 -4.22 16.45
C ILE A 171 -8.38 -3.02 17.37
N VAL A 172 -9.42 -2.21 17.52
CA VAL A 172 -9.44 -1.05 18.42
C VAL A 172 -9.25 -1.47 19.88
N THR A 173 -10.02 -2.45 20.35
CA THR A 173 -9.92 -2.96 21.73
C THR A 173 -8.53 -3.51 22.03
N THR A 174 -7.96 -4.31 21.12
CA THR A 174 -6.59 -4.83 21.24
C THR A 174 -5.57 -3.70 21.36
N PHE A 175 -5.69 -2.66 20.54
CA PHE A 175 -4.79 -1.51 20.60
C PHE A 175 -4.90 -0.74 21.92
N ILE A 176 -6.13 -0.45 22.38
CA ILE A 176 -6.37 0.27 23.62
C ILE A 176 -5.79 -0.52 24.81
N SER A 177 -6.09 -1.82 24.87
CA SER A 177 -5.56 -2.74 25.90
C SER A 177 -4.03 -2.73 25.92
N ALA A 178 -3.39 -2.94 24.77
CA ALA A 178 -1.94 -2.98 24.64
C ALA A 178 -1.27 -1.65 25.04
N THR A 179 -1.87 -0.53 24.64
CA THR A 179 -1.37 0.81 24.98
C THR A 179 -1.51 1.09 26.48
N ASN A 180 -2.61 0.67 27.10
CA ASN A 180 -2.80 0.79 28.55
C ASN A 180 -1.83 -0.10 29.35
N LYS A 181 -1.45 -1.27 28.81
CA LYS A 181 -0.37 -2.09 29.39
C LYS A 181 0.99 -1.38 29.33
N VAL A 182 1.28 -0.60 28.29
CA VAL A 182 2.48 0.25 28.22
C VAL A 182 2.39 1.41 29.21
N LEU A 183 1.25 2.11 29.27
CA LEU A 183 1.03 3.23 30.20
C LEU A 183 1.14 2.82 31.67
N SER A 184 0.65 1.64 32.04
CA SER A 184 0.81 1.10 33.40
C SER A 184 2.24 0.64 33.72
N ARG A 185 3.08 0.43 32.70
CA ARG A 185 4.45 -0.07 32.82
C ARG A 185 5.45 0.89 32.16
N LYS A 186 5.35 2.20 32.44
CA LYS A 186 6.23 3.24 31.84
C LYS A 186 7.72 2.91 31.93
N TRP A 187 8.15 2.26 33.01
CA TRP A 187 9.54 1.79 33.21
C TRP A 187 10.06 0.90 32.06
N MET A 188 9.18 0.25 31.28
CA MET A 188 9.56 -0.52 30.10
C MET A 188 10.07 0.36 28.96
N LEU A 189 9.59 1.60 28.85
CA LEU A 189 10.09 2.59 27.88
C LEU A 189 11.47 3.11 28.30
N ASP A 190 11.75 3.19 29.60
CA ASP A 190 13.03 3.70 30.11
C ASP A 190 14.16 2.66 30.10
N LYS A 191 13.85 1.40 29.78
CA LYS A 191 14.87 0.37 29.57
C LYS A 191 15.62 0.65 28.28
N GLY A 192 16.89 1.01 28.40
CA GLY A 192 17.82 1.01 27.28
C GLY A 192 17.86 -0.36 26.62
N LYS A 193 17.73 -0.40 25.30
CA LYS A 193 17.83 -1.65 24.53
C LYS A 193 19.26 -2.19 24.63
N LYS A 194 19.42 -3.48 24.95
CA LYS A 194 20.74 -4.13 24.84
C LYS A 194 21.15 -4.07 23.37
N LYS A 195 22.20 -3.30 23.08
CA LYS A 195 22.79 -3.22 21.75
C LYS A 195 23.33 -4.60 21.38
N GLU A 196 22.74 -5.24 20.38
CA GLU A 196 23.29 -6.48 19.86
C GLU A 196 24.69 -6.21 19.32
N PRO A 197 25.67 -7.08 19.61
CA PRO A 197 26.99 -6.92 19.05
C PRO A 197 26.92 -6.95 17.51
N PRO A 198 27.78 -6.20 16.81
CA PRO A 198 27.80 -6.20 15.35
C PRO A 198 27.93 -7.63 14.80
N ARG A 199 27.17 -7.94 13.76
CA ARG A 199 27.26 -9.25 13.10
C ARG A 199 28.60 -9.37 12.36
N ILE A 200 29.57 -10.07 12.93
CA ILE A 200 30.88 -10.21 12.31
C ILE A 200 30.82 -11.21 11.14
N THR A 201 31.05 -10.73 9.92
CA THR A 201 31.17 -11.57 8.72
C THR A 201 32.60 -12.11 8.58
N LEU A 202 32.80 -13.14 7.76
CA LEU A 202 34.14 -13.63 7.42
C LEU A 202 35.02 -12.55 6.79
N GLU A 203 34.44 -11.65 5.99
CA GLU A 203 35.13 -10.49 5.41
C GLU A 203 35.64 -9.55 6.50
N ILE A 204 34.80 -9.23 7.50
CA ILE A 204 35.19 -8.38 8.63
C ILE A 204 36.28 -9.03 9.46
N ARG A 205 36.17 -10.32 9.78
CA ARG A 205 37.21 -11.04 10.55
C ARG A 205 38.58 -10.97 9.87
N LYS A 206 38.64 -11.24 8.56
CA LYS A 206 39.89 -11.18 7.79
C LYS A 206 40.49 -9.77 7.77
N LEU A 207 39.65 -8.74 7.66
CA LEU A 207 40.10 -7.35 7.72
C LEU A 207 40.62 -6.99 9.11
N GLU A 208 39.97 -7.45 10.18
CA GLU A 208 40.44 -7.23 11.55
C GLU A 208 41.77 -7.94 11.83
N GLU A 209 41.92 -9.21 11.43
CA GLU A 209 43.17 -9.96 11.54
C GLU A 209 44.30 -9.24 10.80
N ARG A 210 44.10 -8.85 9.54
CA ARG A 210 45.13 -8.17 8.75
C ARG A 210 45.50 -6.79 9.30
N ILE A 211 44.53 -6.04 9.84
CA ILE A 211 44.81 -4.76 10.52
C ILE A 211 45.65 -5.01 11.76
N LYS A 212 45.33 -6.04 12.55
CA LYS A 212 46.05 -6.40 13.77
C LYS A 212 47.50 -6.79 13.47
N ASP A 213 47.73 -7.60 12.44
CA ASP A 213 49.10 -7.97 12.01
C ASP A 213 49.93 -6.72 11.67
N LEU A 214 49.36 -5.77 10.92
CA LEU A 214 50.04 -4.53 10.54
C LEU A 214 50.27 -3.56 11.71
N GLU A 215 49.40 -3.58 12.72
CA GLU A 215 49.57 -2.82 13.97
C GLU A 215 50.68 -3.42 14.84
N GLU A 216 50.79 -4.76 14.89
CA GLU A 216 51.86 -5.48 15.60
C GLU A 216 53.24 -5.31 14.94
N GLU A 217 53.28 -5.15 13.61
CA GLU A 217 54.50 -4.84 12.86
C GLU A 217 54.95 -3.36 12.96
N GLU A 218 54.27 -2.54 13.78
CA GLU A 218 54.50 -1.09 13.95
C GLU A 218 54.42 -0.25 12.66
N HIS A 219 53.79 -0.76 11.61
CA HIS A 219 53.65 -0.10 10.31
C HIS A 219 52.47 0.89 10.26
N PHE A 220 52.38 1.76 11.27
CA PHE A 220 51.27 2.70 11.48
C PHE A 220 51.14 3.79 10.40
N SER A 221 52.21 4.10 9.66
CA SER A 221 52.22 5.13 8.61
C SER A 221 51.97 4.58 7.20
N SER A 222 51.62 3.30 7.07
CA SER A 222 51.38 2.70 5.76
C SER A 222 50.04 3.16 5.16
N LYS A 223 50.07 3.51 3.87
CA LYS A 223 48.86 3.76 3.08
C LYS A 223 47.93 2.54 3.11
N GLU A 224 48.50 1.35 3.19
CA GLU A 224 47.79 0.07 3.30
C GLU A 224 46.90 -0.01 4.55
N LEU A 225 47.41 0.38 5.74
CA LEU A 225 46.62 0.39 6.98
C LEU A 225 45.40 1.32 6.87
N SER A 226 45.60 2.51 6.32
CA SER A 226 44.51 3.46 6.09
C SER A 226 43.41 2.88 5.18
N GLU A 227 43.81 2.23 4.08
CA GLU A 227 42.87 1.60 3.14
C GLU A 227 42.11 0.43 3.78
N LEU A 228 42.77 -0.36 4.63
CA LEU A 228 42.14 -1.47 5.35
C LEU A 228 41.13 -0.97 6.38
N ILE A 229 41.43 0.10 7.12
CA ILE A 229 40.48 0.74 8.05
C ILE A 229 39.23 1.21 7.30
N PHE A 230 39.38 1.84 6.14
CA PHE A 230 38.23 2.25 5.32
C PHE A 230 37.44 1.05 4.78
N LYS A 231 38.11 -0.01 4.32
CA LYS A 231 37.46 -1.26 3.89
C LYS A 231 36.67 -1.90 5.03
N ARG A 232 37.23 -1.95 6.25
CA ARG A 232 36.56 -2.42 7.46
C ARG A 232 35.33 -1.58 7.77
N ALA A 233 35.46 -0.25 7.79
CA ALA A 233 34.34 0.65 8.04
C ALA A 233 33.21 0.47 7.01
N LYS A 234 33.55 0.33 5.72
CA LYS A 234 32.59 0.03 4.65
C LYS A 234 31.89 -1.31 4.86
N ALA A 235 32.61 -2.35 5.27
CA ALA A 235 32.04 -3.67 5.55
C ALA A 235 31.06 -3.61 6.73
N TYR A 236 31.41 -2.91 7.82
CA TYR A 236 30.49 -2.67 8.94
C TYR A 236 29.27 -1.85 8.53
N TYR A 237 29.45 -0.79 7.73
CA TYR A 237 28.33 0.04 7.27
C TYR A 237 27.32 -0.74 6.43
N LYS A 238 27.79 -1.68 5.58
CA LYS A 238 26.91 -2.56 4.78
C LYS A 238 26.00 -3.43 5.63
N ILE A 239 26.43 -3.83 6.83
CA ILE A 239 25.66 -4.71 7.73
C ILE A 239 24.97 -3.95 8.86
N ALA A 240 25.26 -2.65 9.01
CA ALA A 240 24.71 -1.83 10.06
C ALA A 240 23.20 -1.72 9.90
N LYS A 241 22.48 -1.95 11.00
CA LYS A 241 21.05 -1.65 11.11
C LYS A 241 20.92 -0.30 11.78
N ILE A 242 19.99 0.53 11.29
CA ILE A 242 19.65 1.78 11.95
C ILE A 242 19.00 1.43 13.29
N ASP A 243 19.58 1.95 14.37
CA ASP A 243 19.07 1.77 15.72
C ASP A 243 18.31 3.03 16.15
N ASP A 244 17.05 3.11 15.72
CA ASP A 244 16.16 4.23 16.06
C ASP A 244 15.40 4.00 17.37
N TYR A 245 15.90 3.13 18.26
CA TYR A 245 15.18 2.74 19.48
C TYR A 245 14.87 3.95 20.37
N ASP A 246 15.89 4.75 20.71
CA ASP A 246 15.76 5.89 21.62
C ASP A 246 14.85 6.96 21.01
N TYR A 247 15.05 7.28 19.72
CA TYR A 247 14.20 8.22 18.99
C TYR A 247 12.72 7.79 18.98
N ASN A 248 12.45 6.53 18.65
CA ASN A 248 11.09 6.00 18.61
C ASN A 248 10.47 5.91 20.01
N THR A 249 11.27 5.66 21.04
CA THR A 249 10.81 5.63 22.44
C THR A 249 10.39 7.02 22.90
N GLU A 250 11.18 8.06 22.61
CA GLU A 250 10.80 9.44 22.91
C GLU A 250 9.56 9.87 22.11
N LYS A 251 9.43 9.43 20.85
CA LYS A 251 8.22 9.65 20.06
C LYS A 251 6.97 9.02 20.71
N ILE A 252 7.09 7.80 21.25
CA ILE A 252 6.01 7.14 22.00
C ILE A 252 5.65 7.95 23.25
N LYS A 253 6.65 8.35 24.05
CA LYS A 253 6.45 9.14 25.27
C LYS A 253 5.73 10.46 24.99
N LEU A 254 6.17 11.19 23.96
CA LEU A 254 5.54 12.43 23.51
C LEU A 254 4.10 12.21 23.05
N SER A 255 3.82 11.12 22.32
CA SER A 255 2.46 10.79 21.86
C SER A 255 1.52 10.41 23.01
N LEU A 256 2.05 10.09 24.20
CA LEU A 256 1.32 9.60 25.36
C LEU A 256 1.48 10.50 26.61
N SER A 257 2.10 11.68 26.49
CA SER A 257 2.54 12.48 27.66
C SER A 257 1.41 12.85 28.61
N ASP A 258 0.24 13.13 28.05
CA ASP A 258 -0.91 13.68 28.77
C ASP A 258 -1.96 12.61 29.10
N LYS A 259 -1.61 11.33 28.90
CA LYS A 259 -2.55 10.20 29.03
C LYS A 259 -2.12 9.30 30.19
N GLU A 260 -2.97 9.21 31.21
CA GLU A 260 -2.83 8.17 32.25
C GLU A 260 -3.37 6.83 31.75
N GLN A 261 -4.49 6.88 31.02
CA GLN A 261 -5.13 5.74 30.37
C GLN A 261 -5.77 6.21 29.06
N LEU A 262 -5.74 5.34 28.06
CA LEU A 262 -6.47 5.51 26.81
C LEU A 262 -7.87 4.90 26.96
N ILE A 263 -8.91 5.73 26.91
CA ILE A 263 -10.32 5.32 27.03
C ILE A 263 -10.94 5.11 25.64
N GLU A 264 -10.55 5.95 24.68
CA GLU A 264 -11.08 5.96 23.32
C GLU A 264 -9.97 5.78 22.28
N PHE A 265 -10.37 5.42 21.06
CA PHE A 265 -9.43 5.24 19.97
C PHE A 265 -9.02 6.58 19.36
N GLU A 266 -7.74 6.91 19.44
CA GLU A 266 -7.15 8.09 18.79
C GLU A 266 -6.27 7.67 17.60
N GLU A 267 -6.68 8.04 16.39
CA GLU A 267 -6.01 7.61 15.14
C GLU A 267 -4.54 8.06 15.08
N ASP A 268 -4.26 9.30 15.49
CA ASP A 268 -2.91 9.86 15.47
C ASP A 268 -1.97 9.11 16.41
N ILE A 269 -2.45 8.75 17.60
CA ILE A 269 -1.68 7.94 18.56
C ILE A 269 -1.36 6.60 17.92
N PHE A 270 -2.37 5.90 17.38
CA PHE A 270 -2.19 4.61 16.73
C PHE A 270 -1.16 4.67 15.58
N ILE A 271 -1.26 5.67 14.70
CA ILE A 271 -0.34 5.83 13.57
C ILE A 271 1.09 6.06 14.08
N ASN A 272 1.25 6.86 15.13
CA ASN A 272 2.54 7.28 15.64
C ASN A 272 3.26 6.22 16.47
N ILE A 273 2.55 5.39 17.23
CA ILE A 273 3.18 4.48 18.20
C ILE A 273 3.19 3.02 17.75
N ILE A 274 2.29 2.60 16.86
CA ILE A 274 2.18 1.20 16.41
C ILE A 274 2.99 0.98 15.15
N LYS A 275 3.89 0.00 15.22
CA LYS A 275 4.61 -0.51 14.06
C LYS A 275 3.75 -1.51 13.29
N GLN A 276 3.32 -2.56 13.98
CA GLN A 276 2.47 -3.61 13.43
C GLN A 276 1.73 -4.39 14.52
N ILE A 277 0.66 -5.07 14.13
CA ILE A 277 -0.10 -6.00 14.96
C ILE A 277 -0.07 -7.35 14.25
N VAL A 278 0.58 -8.34 14.87
CA VAL A 278 0.74 -9.69 14.34
C VAL A 278 -0.32 -10.58 14.95
N ILE A 279 -1.09 -11.24 14.10
CA ILE A 279 -2.25 -12.05 14.50
C ILE A 279 -1.94 -13.51 14.24
N TYR A 280 -2.12 -14.38 15.23
CA TYR A 280 -1.90 -15.82 15.13
C TYR A 280 -3.22 -16.59 15.13
N LYS A 281 -3.20 -17.80 14.56
CA LYS A 281 -4.40 -18.63 14.41
C LYS A 281 -5.04 -19.01 15.74
N GLU A 282 -4.24 -19.15 16.79
CA GLU A 282 -4.67 -19.57 18.13
C GLU A 282 -5.42 -18.47 18.91
N GLY A 283 -5.57 -17.27 18.33
CA GLY A 283 -6.16 -16.12 19.02
C GLY A 283 -5.13 -15.20 19.66
N ARG A 284 -3.85 -15.60 19.72
CA ARG A 284 -2.76 -14.75 20.17
C ARG A 284 -2.56 -13.56 19.23
N ILE A 285 -2.50 -12.36 19.78
CA ILE A 285 -2.24 -11.11 19.05
C ILE A 285 -1.04 -10.40 19.68
N LEU A 286 -0.02 -10.11 18.87
CA LEU A 286 1.19 -9.40 19.27
C LEU A 286 1.17 -7.98 18.72
N VAL A 287 1.06 -6.99 19.59
CA VAL A 287 1.13 -5.57 19.24
C VAL A 287 2.57 -5.10 19.37
N GLU A 288 3.22 -4.78 18.24
CA GLU A 288 4.58 -4.26 18.18
C GLU A 288 4.55 -2.72 18.03
N PHE A 289 5.18 -2.04 18.97
CA PHE A 289 5.35 -0.59 18.98
C PHE A 289 6.55 -0.18 18.11
N ILE A 290 6.63 1.09 17.72
CA ILE A 290 7.70 1.61 16.82
C ILE A 290 9.12 1.44 17.37
N ASN A 291 9.28 1.38 18.69
CA ASN A 291 10.56 1.08 19.33
C ASN A 291 10.85 -0.44 19.44
N GLY A 292 9.94 -1.30 18.97
CA GLY A 292 10.09 -2.76 19.01
C GLY A 292 9.69 -3.41 20.33
N ILE A 293 9.15 -2.65 21.30
CA ILE A 293 8.45 -3.26 22.44
C ILE A 293 7.22 -3.99 21.91
N THR A 294 6.94 -5.16 22.48
CA THR A 294 5.78 -5.96 22.11
C THR A 294 4.87 -6.18 23.31
N MET A 295 3.56 -6.06 23.09
CA MET A 295 2.52 -6.44 24.05
C MET A 295 1.69 -7.58 23.48
N GLU A 296 1.42 -8.56 24.33
CA GLU A 296 0.59 -9.71 23.98
C GLU A 296 -0.84 -9.50 24.47
N GLU A 297 -1.78 -9.76 23.57
CA GLU A 297 -3.22 -9.75 23.78
C GLU A 297 -3.81 -11.09 23.30
N ASP A 298 -4.91 -11.49 23.92
CA ASP A 298 -5.64 -12.69 23.51
C ASP A 298 -6.98 -12.29 22.88
N HIS A 299 -7.34 -12.98 21.80
CA HIS A 299 -8.64 -12.85 21.17
C HIS A 299 -9.64 -13.78 21.86
N GLU A 300 -10.58 -13.19 22.61
CA GLU A 300 -11.55 -13.91 23.45
C GLU A 300 -12.56 -14.77 22.66
N LYS A 301 -12.55 -14.75 21.32
CA LYS A 301 -13.46 -15.54 20.47
C LYS A 301 -12.70 -16.51 19.59
N ILE A 302 -12.06 -17.50 20.21
CA ILE A 302 -11.78 -18.75 19.51
C ILE A 302 -13.15 -19.34 19.17
N ARG A 303 -13.48 -19.47 17.87
CA ARG A 303 -14.67 -20.23 17.48
C ARG A 303 -14.49 -21.66 17.96
N GLU A 304 -15.27 -22.07 18.95
CA GLU A 304 -15.52 -23.47 19.29
C GLU A 304 -16.28 -24.11 18.13
N ASP A 305 -15.63 -24.36 17.01
CA ASP A 305 -16.20 -25.19 15.93
C ASP A 305 -15.05 -26.00 15.31
N GLU A 306 -14.80 -27.18 15.89
CA GLU A 306 -14.22 -28.34 15.19
C GLU A 306 -15.15 -28.80 14.06
#